data_AF-A0A8T3Z7I0-F1
#
_entry.id   AF-A0A8T3Z7I0-F1
#
_cell.length_a   1.000
_cell.length_b   1.000
_cell.length_c   1.000
_cell.angle_alpha   90.00
_cell.angle_beta   90.00
_cell.angle_gamma   90.00
#
_symmetry.space_group_name_H-M   'P 1'
#
loop_
_entity.id
_entity.type
_entity.pdbx_description
1 polymer ?
#
loop_
_entity_poly.entity_id
_entity_poly.type
_entity_poly.pdbx_seq_one_letter_code
_entity_poly.pdbx_strand_id
1 'polypeptide(L)' 'MSEEKEEEKRGAQTQLVFECAICENTFEHPGMCQACHVLLKPRGE' A
#
# COMPACT_ATOMS: atom_id res chain seq x y z
N MET A 1 -2.37 -36.64 11.49
CA MET A 1 -3.61 -35.92 11.85
C MET A 1 -3.21 -34.87 12.86
N SER A 2 -3.65 -33.62 12.63
CA SER A 2 -3.95 -32.54 13.59
C SER A 2 -2.94 -32.33 14.74
N GLU A 3 -2.27 -31.20 14.93
CA GLU A 3 -2.62 -29.78 15.01
C GLU A 3 -1.30 -29.01 14.70
N GLU A 4 -1.26 -27.77 14.24
CA GLU A 4 -1.50 -26.57 15.02
C GLU A 4 -1.67 -25.39 14.05
N LYS A 5 -2.74 -24.65 14.32
CA LYS A 5 -3.30 -23.57 13.50
C LYS A 5 -2.95 -22.27 14.19
N GLU A 6 -1.75 -21.74 13.99
CA GLU A 6 -1.37 -20.44 14.55
C GLU A 6 -0.38 -19.74 13.64
N GLU A 7 -0.86 -18.78 12.85
CA GLU A 7 -0.13 -17.54 12.62
C GLU A 7 -1.13 -16.42 12.29
N GLU A 8 -1.98 -16.16 13.28
CA GLU A 8 -2.67 -14.90 13.48
C GLU A 8 -1.64 -13.82 13.82
N LYS A 9 -0.93 -13.32 12.80
CA LYS A 9 -0.13 -12.09 12.88
C LYS A 9 -0.21 -11.27 11.58
N ARG A 10 -1.42 -11.06 11.06
CA ARG A 10 -1.65 -9.83 10.28
C ARG A 10 -2.11 -8.75 11.25
N GLY A 11 -1.19 -8.36 12.13
CA GLY A 11 -1.31 -7.07 12.80
C GLY A 11 -1.64 -6.04 11.73
N ALA A 12 -2.58 -5.15 12.04
CA ALA A 12 -2.98 -4.04 11.20
C ALA A 12 -1.75 -3.16 10.91
N GLN A 13 -0.90 -3.59 9.98
CA GLN A 13 0.05 -2.74 9.32
C GLN A 13 -0.85 -1.80 8.54
N THR A 14 -0.98 -0.58 9.03
CA THR A 14 -1.46 0.56 8.25
C THR A 14 -0.54 0.66 7.05
N GLN A 15 -0.85 -0.10 6.00
CA GLN A 15 -0.07 -0.13 4.78
C GLN A 15 -0.24 1.26 4.18
N LEU A 16 0.81 2.07 4.28
CA LEU A 16 0.83 3.42 3.72
C LEU A 16 0.66 3.26 2.21
N VAL A 17 -0.52 3.60 1.72
CA VAL A 17 -0.81 3.61 0.28
C VAL A 17 -0.61 5.01 -0.26
N PHE A 18 -0.05 5.08 -1.46
CA PHE A 18 0.28 6.32 -2.15
C PHE A 18 -0.57 6.43 -3.41
N GLU A 19 -1.14 7.60 -3.67
CA GLU A 19 -2.03 7.84 -4.79
C GLU A 19 -1.40 8.82 -5.78
N CYS A 20 -1.53 8.54 -7.08
CA CYS A 20 -1.12 9.46 -8.12
C CYS A 20 -2.20 10.54 -8.32
N ALA A 21 -1.84 11.81 -8.17
CA ALA A 21 -2.80 12.92 -8.34
C ALA A 21 -3.32 13.13 -9.78
N ILE A 22 -2.76 12.42 -10.77
CA ILE A 22 -3.13 12.57 -12.20
C ILE A 22 -4.00 11.41 -12.68
N CYS A 23 -3.60 10.18 -12.37
CA CYS A 23 -4.33 8.97 -12.80
C CYS A 23 -5.08 8.28 -11.67
N GLU A 24 -5.03 8.82 -10.44
CA GLU A 24 -5.74 8.34 -9.24
C GLU A 24 -5.45 6.86 -8.88
N ASN A 25 -4.39 6.30 -9.47
CA ASN A 25 -3.92 4.95 -9.14
C ASN A 25 -3.24 4.93 -7.77
N THR A 26 -3.50 3.87 -7.02
CA THR A 26 -2.89 3.60 -5.71
C THR A 26 -1.71 2.64 -5.82
N PHE A 27 -0.68 2.89 -5.02
CA PHE A 27 0.58 2.17 -5.00
C PHE A 27 0.97 1.87 -3.55
N GLU A 28 1.60 0.72 -3.32
CA GLU A 28 2.03 0.28 -1.99
C GLU A 28 3.40 0.85 -1.57
N HIS A 29 4.08 1.53 -2.48
CA HIS A 29 5.41 2.09 -2.25
C HIS A 29 5.45 3.58 -2.58
N PRO A 30 6.19 4.37 -1.78
CA PRO A 30 6.44 5.77 -2.11
C PRO A 30 7.29 5.86 -3.39
N GLY A 31 7.00 6.86 -4.22
CA GLY A 31 7.79 7.07 -5.42
C GLY A 31 7.12 7.98 -6.44
N MET A 32 7.47 7.77 -7.70
CA MET A 32 6.94 8.49 -8.84
C MET A 32 6.07 7.55 -9.68
N CYS A 33 4.89 8.02 -10.09
CA CYS A 33 4.07 7.31 -11.06
C CYS A 33 4.83 7.21 -12.38
N GLN A 34 5.16 6.01 -12.84
CA GLN A 34 5.90 5.82 -14.10
C GLN A 34 5.11 6.30 -15.33
N ALA A 35 3.79 6.25 -15.27
CA ALA A 35 2.94 6.71 -16.37
C ALA A 35 2.87 8.24 -16.46
N CYS A 36 2.69 8.90 -15.31
CA CYS A 36 2.44 10.33 -15.25
C CYS A 36 3.71 11.15 -14.91
N HIS A 37 4.81 10.50 -14.51
CA HIS A 37 6.03 11.12 -14.00
C HIS A 37 5.80 12.13 -12.87
N VAL A 38 4.80 11.88 -12.03
CA VAL A 38 4.47 12.72 -10.86
C VAL A 38 4.74 11.98 -9.55
N LEU A 39 5.08 12.72 -8.50
CA LEU A 39 5.23 12.17 -7.16
C LEU A 39 3.89 11.69 -6.62
N LEU A 40 3.88 10.45 -6.12
CA LEU A 40 2.74 9.87 -5.46
C LEU A 40 2.56 10.51 -4.08
N LYS A 41 1.32 10.81 -3.70
CA LYS A 41 0.98 11.40 -2.41
C LYS A 41 0.46 10.34 -1.44
N PRO A 42 0.83 10.34 -0.17
CA PRO A 42 0.24 9.43 0.80
C PRO A 42 -1.27 9.69 0.90
N ARG A 43 -2.07 8.62 0.88
CA ARG A 43 -3.51 8.72 1.05
C ARG A 43 -3.83 8.71 2.55
N GLY A 44 -4.49 9.77 3.04
CA GLY A 44 -4.93 9.86 4.44
C GLY A 44 -4.28 10.97 5.28
N GLU A 45 -3.77 12.03 4.65
CA GLU A 45 -3.43 13.28 5.33
C GLU A 45 -4.64 14.21 5.44
#